data_AF-A0A5K7Z422-F1
#
_entry.id   AF-A0A5K7Z422-F1
#
_cell.length_a   1.000
_cell.length_b   1.000
_cell.length_c   1.000
_cell.angle_alpha   90.00
_cell.angle_beta   90.00
_cell.angle_gamma   90.00
#
_symmetry.space_group_name_H-M   'P 1'
#
loop_
_entity.id
_entity.type
_entity.pdbx_description
1 polymer ?
#
loop_
_entity_poly.entity_id
_entity_poly.type
_entity_poly.pdbx_seq_one_letter_code
_entity_poly.pdbx_strand_id
1 'polypeptide(L)'
;MGSHGYGPFIEHPVARNVINLQIYLGLTLTPMLFLSALIEDRRCAERLLKISEQQYRSLFINNISAILIVDPDTAEIVDANPSACSFYGYSKNALISMKITDVNVMSENEIAEEMERAKNENKNLFNFRHQLSDGTIRDVEVYSGPVTIGGKTMLCSIVHDVFERKKVEAEREKLIRDLRSALSEVKILRGFLPICASCKKIRDDKGYWNQIETYISNHSEAQFSHGLCPDCARKLYPDLNIERD
;
A
#
# COMPACT_ATOMS: atom_id res chain seq x y z
N MET A 1 -51.80 -66.65 39.15
CA MET A 1 -50.72 -65.65 39.13
C MET A 1 -49.50 -66.33 38.51
N GLY A 2 -48.96 -65.99 37.36
CA GLY A 2 -49.32 -65.03 36.32
C GLY A 2 -48.77 -65.59 35.00
N SER A 3 -49.41 -65.19 33.91
CA SER A 3 -49.00 -65.36 32.52
C SER A 3 -47.51 -65.01 32.31
N HIS A 4 -46.88 -65.59 31.30
CA HIS A 4 -46.44 -64.88 30.09
C HIS A 4 -45.95 -65.92 29.07
N GLY A 5 -46.74 -66.09 28.01
CA GLY A 5 -46.46 -67.03 26.94
C GLY A 5 -45.33 -66.55 26.04
N TYR A 6 -44.36 -67.41 25.79
CA TYR A 6 -43.51 -67.33 24.60
C TYR A 6 -44.25 -68.08 23.49
N GLY A 7 -44.76 -67.35 22.50
CA GLY A 7 -45.57 -67.89 21.41
C GLY A 7 -44.81 -68.85 20.47
N PRO A 8 -45.52 -69.63 19.63
CA PRO A 8 -45.01 -70.80 18.90
C PRO A 8 -44.17 -70.49 17.65
N PHE A 9 -43.67 -69.26 17.48
CA PHE A 9 -43.09 -68.81 16.22
C PHE A 9 -41.60 -69.16 16.02
N ILE A 10 -40.96 -69.84 16.98
CA ILE A 10 -39.50 -70.11 16.92
C ILE A 10 -39.15 -71.46 16.27
N GLU A 11 -40.10 -72.39 16.11
CA GLU A 11 -39.81 -73.74 15.59
C GLU A 11 -40.14 -73.95 14.09
N HIS A 12 -40.54 -72.90 13.36
CA HIS A 12 -40.75 -73.03 11.92
C HIS A 12 -39.41 -72.89 11.17
N PRO A 13 -38.96 -73.87 10.35
CA PRO A 13 -37.65 -73.84 9.69
C PRO A 13 -37.44 -72.60 8.79
N VAL A 14 -38.54 -72.03 8.28
CA VAL A 14 -38.54 -70.76 7.55
C VAL A 14 -38.11 -69.58 8.43
N ALA A 15 -38.57 -69.50 9.68
CA ALA A 15 -38.24 -68.41 10.61
C ALA A 15 -36.75 -68.41 10.97
N ARG A 16 -36.17 -69.60 11.22
CA ARG A 16 -34.72 -69.76 11.46
C ARG A 16 -33.88 -69.33 10.26
N ASN A 17 -34.30 -69.68 9.05
CA ASN A 17 -33.61 -69.28 7.82
C ASN A 17 -33.66 -67.76 7.59
N VAL A 18 -34.79 -67.11 7.90
CA VAL A 18 -34.92 -65.65 7.83
C VAL A 18 -34.01 -64.96 8.84
N ILE A 19 -33.94 -65.45 10.08
CA ILE A 19 -33.06 -64.90 11.12
C ILE A 19 -31.58 -65.06 10.73
N ASN A 20 -31.18 -66.22 10.24
CA ASN A 20 -29.79 -66.45 9.79
C ASN A 20 -29.42 -65.55 8.60
N LEU A 21 -30.35 -65.34 7.66
CA LEU A 21 -30.16 -64.42 6.53
C LEU A 21 -30.04 -62.96 7.01
N GLN A 22 -30.86 -62.54 7.97
CA GLN A 22 -30.78 -61.20 8.58
C GLN A 22 -29.46 -60.97 9.32
N ILE A 23 -28.98 -61.97 10.07
CA ILE A 23 -27.69 -61.91 10.76
C ILE A 23 -26.55 -61.83 9.74
N TYR A 24 -26.59 -62.65 8.69
CA TYR A 24 -25.59 -62.64 7.63
C TYR A 24 -25.57 -61.30 6.86
N LEU A 25 -26.74 -60.76 6.51
CA LEU A 25 -26.89 -59.42 5.92
C LEU A 25 -26.33 -58.36 6.87
N GLY A 26 -26.64 -58.41 8.17
CA GLY A 26 -26.10 -57.48 9.16
C GLY A 26 -24.57 -57.53 9.26
N LEU A 27 -23.99 -58.73 9.36
CA LEU A 27 -22.54 -58.95 9.44
C LEU A 27 -21.77 -58.51 8.19
N THR A 28 -22.42 -58.51 7.02
CA THR A 28 -21.75 -58.18 5.75
C THR A 28 -22.01 -56.75 5.29
N LEU A 29 -23.24 -56.24 5.43
CA LEU A 29 -23.61 -54.87 5.03
C LEU A 29 -23.13 -53.81 6.02
N THR A 30 -23.19 -54.07 7.33
CA THR A 30 -22.82 -53.04 8.30
C THR A 30 -21.33 -52.65 8.25
N PRO A 31 -20.36 -53.59 8.12
CA PRO A 31 -18.95 -53.21 7.96
C PRO A 31 -18.70 -52.56 6.60
N MET A 32 -19.41 -52.98 5.54
CA MET A 32 -19.28 -52.40 4.20
C MET A 32 -19.75 -50.95 4.16
N LEU A 33 -20.90 -50.64 4.79
CA LEU A 33 -21.41 -49.29 4.94
C LEU A 33 -20.46 -48.44 5.79
N PHE A 34 -19.98 -48.98 6.91
CA PHE A 34 -19.01 -48.28 7.77
C PHE A 34 -17.70 -47.97 7.03
N LEU A 35 -17.16 -48.93 6.27
CA LEU A 35 -15.96 -48.73 5.46
C LEU A 35 -16.19 -47.68 4.36
N SER A 36 -17.35 -47.70 3.69
CA SER A 36 -17.69 -46.67 2.69
C SER A 36 -17.77 -45.28 3.30
N ALA A 37 -18.36 -45.13 4.49
CA ALA A 37 -18.44 -43.86 5.20
C ALA A 37 -17.04 -43.36 5.61
N LEU A 38 -16.17 -44.25 6.11
CA LEU A 38 -14.78 -43.91 6.46
C LEU A 38 -13.96 -43.47 5.23
N ILE A 39 -14.15 -44.15 4.09
CA ILE A 39 -13.50 -43.78 2.83
C ILE A 39 -14.02 -42.43 2.32
N GLU A 40 -15.33 -42.17 2.41
CA GLU A 40 -15.90 -40.90 1.98
C GLU A 40 -15.43 -39.75 2.86
N ASP A 41 -15.35 -39.95 4.18
CA ASP A 41 -14.84 -38.96 5.13
C ASP A 41 -13.37 -38.61 4.85
N ARG A 42 -12.53 -39.63 4.64
CA ARG A 42 -11.13 -39.45 4.20
C ARG A 42 -11.04 -38.70 2.88
N ARG A 43 -11.87 -39.04 1.89
CA ARG A 43 -11.89 -38.36 0.58
C ARG A 43 -12.32 -36.90 0.70
N CYS A 44 -13.28 -36.60 1.56
CA CYS A 44 -13.71 -35.23 1.84
C CYS A 44 -12.57 -34.42 2.47
N ALA A 45 -11.88 -34.98 3.47
CA ALA A 45 -10.71 -34.34 4.10
C ALA A 45 -9.58 -34.09 3.09
N GLU A 46 -9.25 -35.09 2.26
CA GLU A 46 -8.23 -34.96 1.21
C GLU A 46 -8.61 -33.92 0.14
N ARG A 47 -9.90 -33.87 -0.28
CA ARG A 47 -10.38 -32.84 -1.22
C ARG A 47 -10.30 -31.44 -0.62
N LEU A 48 -10.74 -31.28 0.62
CA LEU A 48 -10.68 -29.99 1.33
C LEU A 48 -9.23 -29.50 1.45
N LEU A 49 -8.31 -30.39 1.85
CA LEU A 49 -6.89 -30.08 1.93
C LEU A 49 -6.36 -29.63 0.56
N LYS A 50 -6.66 -30.40 -0.49
CA LYS A 50 -6.20 -30.11 -1.86
C LYS A 50 -6.73 -28.78 -2.39
N ILE A 51 -8.00 -28.46 -2.12
CA ILE A 51 -8.59 -27.17 -2.50
C ILE A 51 -7.89 -26.03 -1.75
N SER A 52 -7.67 -26.18 -0.44
CA SER A 52 -6.97 -25.16 0.35
C SER A 52 -5.52 -24.95 -0.12
N GLU A 53 -4.80 -26.03 -0.46
CA GLU A 53 -3.44 -25.95 -0.99
C GLU A 53 -3.42 -25.27 -2.36
N GLN A 54 -4.37 -25.59 -3.24
CA GLN A 54 -4.49 -24.95 -4.55
C GLN A 54 -4.80 -23.46 -4.43
N GLN A 55 -5.71 -23.08 -3.53
CA GLN A 55 -6.03 -21.68 -3.26
C GLN A 55 -4.80 -20.93 -2.72
N TYR A 56 -4.12 -21.49 -1.72
CA TYR A 56 -2.89 -20.92 -1.18
C TYR A 56 -1.80 -20.78 -2.25
N ARG A 57 -1.51 -21.85 -2.99
CA ARG A 57 -0.54 -21.83 -4.09
C ARG A 57 -0.89 -20.79 -5.12
N SER A 58 -2.16 -20.66 -5.51
CA SER A 58 -2.57 -19.66 -6.49
C SER A 58 -2.34 -18.24 -5.98
N LEU A 59 -2.74 -17.95 -4.73
CA LEU A 59 -2.58 -16.62 -4.14
C LEU A 59 -1.12 -16.23 -3.89
N PHE A 60 -0.24 -17.19 -3.61
CA PHE A 60 1.18 -16.97 -3.34
C PHE A 60 2.02 -16.95 -4.63
N ILE A 61 1.88 -17.99 -5.47
CA ILE A 61 2.71 -18.19 -6.66
C ILE A 61 2.31 -17.24 -7.79
N ASN A 62 1.01 -17.01 -8.00
CA ASN A 62 0.53 -16.13 -9.08
C ASN A 62 0.47 -14.65 -8.66
N ASN A 63 0.96 -14.32 -7.46
CA ASN A 63 0.99 -12.93 -7.01
C ASN A 63 2.05 -12.14 -7.77
N ILE A 64 1.69 -10.96 -8.28
CA ILE A 64 2.61 -10.08 -9.01
C ILE A 64 3.61 -9.43 -8.04
N SER A 65 3.22 -9.21 -6.78
CA SER A 65 4.11 -8.63 -5.77
C SER A 65 5.14 -9.65 -5.31
N ALA A 66 6.34 -9.17 -4.97
CA ALA A 66 7.37 -9.98 -4.35
C ALA A 66 6.95 -10.33 -2.91
N ILE A 67 6.84 -11.61 -2.59
CA ILE A 67 6.45 -12.10 -1.26
C ILE A 67 7.55 -12.98 -0.69
N LEU A 68 7.95 -12.69 0.55
CA LEU A 68 8.88 -13.48 1.36
C LEU A 68 8.19 -13.92 2.65
N ILE A 69 8.43 -15.16 3.06
CA ILE A 69 8.09 -15.66 4.39
C ILE A 69 9.37 -15.68 5.21
N VAL A 70 9.38 -15.00 6.35
CA VAL A 70 10.58 -14.84 7.18
C VAL A 70 10.29 -15.36 8.59
N ASP A 71 11.25 -16.08 9.16
CA ASP A 71 11.24 -16.48 10.55
C ASP A 71 11.69 -15.29 11.43
N PRO A 72 10.82 -14.74 12.30
CA PRO A 72 11.16 -13.57 13.09
C PRO A 72 12.24 -13.83 14.14
N ASP A 73 12.47 -15.09 14.54
CA ASP A 73 13.43 -15.42 15.59
C ASP A 73 14.86 -15.63 15.02
N THR A 74 14.98 -16.16 13.79
CA THR A 74 16.27 -16.44 13.14
C THR A 74 16.62 -15.46 12.01
N ALA A 75 15.65 -14.65 11.58
CA ALA A 75 15.70 -13.79 10.40
C ALA A 75 15.85 -14.54 9.07
N GLU A 76 15.67 -15.87 9.05
CA GLU A 76 15.80 -16.70 7.86
C GLU A 76 14.62 -16.56 6.92
N ILE A 77 14.88 -16.55 5.62
CA ILE A 77 13.83 -16.59 4.61
C ILE A 77 13.40 -18.05 4.46
N VAL A 78 12.18 -18.36 4.88
CA VAL A 78 11.60 -19.71 4.83
C VAL A 78 11.02 -20.02 3.45
N ASP A 79 10.44 -19.03 2.80
CA ASP A 79 9.86 -19.19 1.46
C ASP A 79 9.87 -17.88 0.67
N ALA A 80 9.84 -18.00 -0.66
CA ALA A 80 9.79 -16.89 -1.60
C ALA A 80 8.92 -17.27 -2.81
N ASN A 81 8.08 -16.33 -3.27
CA ASN A 81 7.30 -16.53 -4.48
C ASN A 81 8.14 -16.24 -5.75
N PRO A 82 7.67 -16.65 -6.95
CA PRO A 82 8.40 -16.41 -8.20
C PRO A 82 8.68 -14.93 -8.47
N SER A 83 7.77 -14.04 -8.07
CA SER A 83 7.93 -12.60 -8.21
C SER A 83 9.06 -12.05 -7.35
N ALA A 84 9.25 -12.57 -6.12
CA ALA A 84 10.41 -12.26 -5.29
C ALA A 84 11.71 -12.74 -5.93
N CYS A 85 11.74 -13.96 -6.47
CA CYS A 85 12.92 -14.47 -7.19
C CYS A 85 13.29 -13.56 -8.37
N SER A 86 12.28 -13.13 -9.13
CA SER A 86 12.45 -12.24 -10.29
C SER A 86 12.91 -10.85 -9.87
N PHE A 87 12.35 -10.31 -8.79
CA PHE A 87 12.70 -8.99 -8.26
C PHE A 87 14.13 -8.94 -7.71
N TYR A 88 14.50 -9.89 -6.84
CA TYR A 88 15.83 -9.92 -6.22
C TYR A 88 16.93 -10.47 -7.13
N GLY A 89 16.58 -11.16 -8.22
CA GLY A 89 17.54 -11.76 -9.14
C GLY A 89 18.24 -13.00 -8.57
N TYR A 90 17.66 -13.63 -7.53
CA TYR A 90 18.16 -14.87 -6.94
C TYR A 90 17.23 -16.04 -7.25
N SER A 91 17.80 -17.25 -7.34
CA SER A 91 16.98 -18.46 -7.38
C SER A 91 16.25 -18.66 -6.06
N LYS A 92 15.11 -19.37 -6.07
CA LYS A 92 14.37 -19.71 -4.86
C LYS A 92 15.27 -20.36 -3.79
N ASN A 93 16.10 -21.34 -4.19
CA ASN A 93 16.99 -22.04 -3.28
C ASN A 93 18.06 -21.13 -2.67
N ALA A 94 18.53 -20.13 -3.42
CA ALA A 94 19.46 -19.13 -2.89
C ALA A 94 18.75 -18.24 -1.87
N LEU A 95 17.56 -17.72 -2.19
CA LEU A 95 16.79 -16.87 -1.26
C LEU A 95 16.48 -17.58 0.05
N ILE A 96 16.00 -18.83 0.02
CA ILE A 96 15.68 -19.57 1.25
C ILE A 96 16.91 -19.98 2.08
N SER A 97 18.11 -19.84 1.51
CA SER A 97 19.37 -20.08 2.23
C SER A 97 19.96 -18.79 2.83
N MET A 98 19.30 -17.65 2.62
CA MET A 98 19.71 -16.33 3.09
C MET A 98 18.86 -15.88 4.28
N LYS A 99 19.38 -14.90 5.01
CA LYS A 99 18.63 -14.12 5.97
C LYS A 99 18.08 -12.87 5.32
N ILE A 100 16.98 -12.35 5.85
CA ILE A 100 16.42 -11.07 5.37
C ILE A 100 17.41 -9.91 5.56
N THR A 101 18.35 -10.03 6.51
CA THR A 101 19.44 -9.09 6.74
C THR A 101 20.47 -9.09 5.60
N ASP A 102 20.62 -10.19 4.86
CA ASP A 102 21.60 -10.28 3.76
C ASP A 102 21.17 -9.47 2.53
N VAL A 103 19.87 -9.24 2.36
CA VAL A 103 19.31 -8.41 1.29
C VAL A 103 19.00 -6.98 1.74
N ASN A 104 19.10 -6.68 3.04
CA ASN A 104 18.75 -5.37 3.60
C ASN A 104 20.02 -4.58 3.93
N VAL A 105 20.09 -3.33 3.48
CA VAL A 105 21.27 -2.45 3.63
C VAL A 105 21.18 -1.61 4.93
N MET A 106 20.10 -1.73 5.69
CA MET A 106 19.95 -1.05 6.98
C MET A 106 20.70 -1.77 8.11
N SER A 107 20.86 -1.11 9.25
CA SER A 107 21.56 -1.72 10.38
C SER A 107 20.75 -2.86 11.01
N GLU A 108 21.43 -3.88 11.54
CA GLU A 108 20.77 -5.04 12.16
C GLU A 108 19.80 -4.64 13.28
N ASN A 109 20.14 -3.60 14.06
CA ASN A 109 19.30 -3.08 15.13
C ASN A 109 17.98 -2.49 14.61
N GLU A 110 18.03 -1.73 13.51
CA GLU A 110 16.82 -1.17 12.89
C GLU A 110 15.91 -2.28 12.37
N ILE A 111 16.49 -3.32 11.77
CA ILE A 111 15.73 -4.47 11.25
C ILE A 111 15.08 -5.25 12.40
N ALA A 112 15.80 -5.49 13.50
CA ALA A 112 15.29 -6.18 14.68
C ALA A 112 14.10 -5.44 15.32
N GLU A 113 14.22 -4.11 15.49
CA GLU A 113 13.12 -3.30 16.01
C GLU A 113 11.87 -3.36 15.12
N GLU A 114 12.03 -3.30 13.80
CA GLU A 114 10.88 -3.37 12.88
C GLU A 114 10.24 -4.76 12.85
N MET A 115 11.02 -5.84 12.95
CA MET A 115 10.49 -7.20 13.07
C MET A 115 9.66 -7.38 14.35
N GLU A 116 10.12 -6.81 15.47
CA GLU A 116 9.38 -6.86 16.73
C GLU A 116 8.09 -6.01 16.67
N ARG A 117 8.13 -4.85 15.98
CA ARG A 117 6.93 -4.04 15.72
C ARG A 117 5.91 -4.78 14.84
N ALA A 118 6.36 -5.46 13.79
CA ALA A 118 5.50 -6.25 12.91
C ALA A 118 4.86 -7.44 13.62
N LYS A 119 5.62 -8.13 14.50
CA LYS A 119 5.12 -9.26 15.31
C LYS A 119 3.98 -8.85 16.26
N ASN A 120 4.01 -7.61 16.74
CA ASN A 120 3.05 -7.07 17.70
C ASN A 120 1.85 -6.33 17.04
N GLU A 121 1.67 -6.43 15.72
CA GLU A 121 0.57 -5.82 14.93
C GLU A 121 0.44 -4.28 15.01
N ASN A 122 1.41 -3.59 15.61
CA ASN A 122 1.34 -2.14 15.87
C ASN A 122 1.61 -1.29 14.62
N LYS A 123 2.31 -1.83 13.62
CA LYS A 123 2.59 -1.19 12.33
C LYS A 123 3.07 -2.25 11.34
N ASN A 124 2.51 -2.25 10.14
CA ASN A 124 2.81 -3.26 9.11
C ASN A 124 3.40 -2.65 7.84
N LEU A 125 3.92 -1.42 7.88
CA LEU A 125 4.53 -0.75 6.72
C LEU A 125 5.87 -0.13 7.12
N PHE A 126 6.90 -0.55 6.40
CA PHE A 126 8.28 -0.19 6.65
C PHE A 126 8.98 0.21 5.35
N ASN A 127 9.88 1.18 5.44
CA ASN A 127 10.69 1.62 4.31
C ASN A 127 12.10 1.08 4.49
N PHE A 128 12.55 0.26 3.56
CA PHE A 128 13.89 -0.32 3.57
C PHE A 128 14.64 0.00 2.29
N ARG A 129 15.95 -0.23 2.32
CA ARG A 129 16.79 -0.28 1.12
C ARG A 129 17.30 -1.69 0.97
N HIS A 130 16.89 -2.33 -0.12
CA HIS A 130 17.31 -3.70 -0.40
C HIS A 130 18.37 -3.74 -1.50
N GLN A 131 19.29 -4.67 -1.40
CA GLN A 131 20.29 -4.95 -2.42
C GLN A 131 19.87 -6.21 -3.21
N LEU A 132 19.89 -6.10 -4.54
CA LEU A 132 19.63 -7.21 -5.45
C LEU A 132 20.92 -8.00 -5.74
N SER A 133 20.81 -9.14 -6.43
CA SER A 133 21.96 -9.99 -6.77
C SER A 133 23.02 -9.35 -7.66
N ASP A 134 22.65 -8.33 -8.44
CA ASP A 134 23.54 -7.54 -9.28
C ASP A 134 24.23 -6.38 -8.51
N GLY A 135 23.92 -6.24 -7.22
CA GLY A 135 24.41 -5.17 -6.35
C GLY A 135 23.60 -3.88 -6.38
N THR A 136 22.57 -3.77 -7.23
CA THR A 136 21.68 -2.61 -7.32
C THR A 136 20.93 -2.42 -6.01
N ILE A 137 20.87 -1.19 -5.52
CA ILE A 137 20.08 -0.83 -4.32
C ILE A 137 18.72 -0.31 -4.76
N ARG A 138 17.66 -0.88 -4.20
CA ARG A 138 16.26 -0.48 -4.43
C ARG A 138 15.65 0.05 -3.15
N ASP A 139 14.98 1.19 -3.26
CA ASP A 139 14.07 1.67 -2.22
C ASP A 139 12.79 0.85 -2.28
N VAL A 140 12.43 0.22 -1.16
CA VAL A 140 11.27 -0.66 -1.09
C VAL A 140 10.34 -0.29 0.07
N GLU A 141 9.04 -0.37 -0.20
CA GLU A 141 7.98 -0.36 0.81
C GLU A 141 7.63 -1.81 1.14
N VAL A 142 7.89 -2.24 2.36
CA VAL A 142 7.66 -3.62 2.82
C VAL A 142 6.47 -3.65 3.77
N TYR A 143 5.48 -4.45 3.40
CA TYR A 143 4.33 -4.75 4.24
C TYR A 143 4.51 -6.09 4.91
N SER A 144 4.70 -6.11 6.23
CA SER A 144 4.92 -7.35 6.99
C SER A 144 3.82 -7.57 8.01
N GLY A 145 3.28 -8.79 8.05
CA GLY A 145 2.28 -9.20 9.04
C GLY A 145 2.47 -10.64 9.50
N PRO A 146 2.05 -10.97 10.74
CA PRO A 146 2.21 -12.31 11.29
C PRO A 146 1.28 -13.32 10.59
N VAL A 147 1.79 -14.51 10.31
CA VAL A 147 1.05 -15.66 9.79
C VAL A 147 1.45 -16.92 10.54
N THR A 148 0.49 -17.81 10.79
CA THR A 148 0.78 -19.08 11.48
C THR A 148 1.01 -20.19 10.46
N ILE A 149 2.24 -20.73 10.42
CA ILE A 149 2.62 -21.83 9.53
C ILE A 149 3.18 -22.97 10.39
N GLY A 150 2.54 -24.14 10.35
CA GLY A 150 2.97 -25.30 11.16
C GLY A 150 2.93 -25.05 12.68
N GLY A 151 2.08 -24.13 13.15
CA GLY A 151 1.99 -23.76 14.57
C GLY A 151 3.04 -22.76 15.05
N LYS A 152 3.95 -22.32 14.16
CA LYS A 152 4.93 -21.26 14.44
C LYS A 152 4.48 -19.94 13.81
N THR A 153 4.69 -18.82 14.51
CA THR A 153 4.45 -17.48 13.98
C THR A 153 5.59 -17.09 13.04
N MET A 154 5.25 -16.85 11.79
CA MET A 154 6.14 -16.36 10.73
C MET A 154 5.72 -14.97 10.30
N LEU A 155 6.58 -14.24 9.60
CA LEU A 155 6.26 -12.95 8.99
C LEU A 155 6.06 -13.11 7.48
N CYS A 156 4.86 -12.81 6.99
CA CYS A 156 4.61 -12.66 5.57
C CYS A 156 4.92 -11.22 5.16
N SER A 157 5.93 -11.05 4.31
CA SER A 157 6.44 -9.74 3.89
C SER A 157 6.21 -9.54 2.39
N ILE A 158 5.44 -8.51 2.04
CA ILE A 158 5.15 -8.10 0.67
C ILE A 158 6.00 -6.88 0.34
N VAL A 159 6.84 -7.00 -0.69
CA VAL A 159 7.83 -6.00 -1.07
C VAL A 159 7.36 -5.27 -2.32
N HIS A 160 7.25 -3.95 -2.23
CA HIS A 160 6.92 -3.08 -3.35
C HIS A 160 8.12 -2.19 -3.70
N ASP A 161 8.55 -2.26 -4.96
CA ASP A 161 9.55 -1.33 -5.49
C ASP A 161 8.92 0.06 -5.65
N VAL A 162 9.50 1.05 -4.97
CA VAL A 162 9.05 2.45 -5.06
C VAL A 162 10.06 3.34 -5.79
N PHE A 163 11.11 2.76 -6.37
CA PHE A 163 12.16 3.49 -7.07
C PHE A 163 11.60 4.37 -8.20
N GLU A 164 10.84 3.78 -9.13
CA GLU A 164 10.26 4.53 -10.26
C GLU A 164 9.24 5.58 -9.78
N ARG A 165 8.42 5.23 -8.78
CA ARG A 165 7.43 6.16 -8.21
C ARG A 165 8.13 7.40 -7.64
N LYS A 166 9.15 7.20 -6.79
CA LYS A 166 9.93 8.28 -6.18
C LYS A 166 10.70 9.10 -7.21
N LYS A 167 11.22 8.46 -8.27
CA LYS A 167 11.94 9.15 -9.35
C LYS A 167 11.01 10.11 -10.10
N VAL A 168 9.81 9.66 -10.45
CA VAL A 168 8.79 10.50 -11.10
C VAL A 168 8.33 11.63 -10.17
N GLU A 169 8.11 11.34 -8.88
CA GLU A 169 7.76 12.35 -7.88
C GLU A 169 8.85 13.42 -7.74
N ALA A 170 10.13 13.01 -7.61
CA ALA A 170 11.25 13.92 -7.50
C ALA A 170 11.45 14.79 -8.75
N GLU A 171 11.26 14.22 -9.94
CA GLU A 171 11.30 14.97 -11.20
C GLU A 171 10.16 15.98 -11.29
N ARG A 172 8.94 15.58 -10.92
CA ARG A 172 7.78 16.48 -10.86
C ARG A 172 8.02 17.63 -9.88
N GLU A 173 8.53 17.35 -8.68
CA GLU A 173 8.84 18.38 -7.71
C GLU A 173 9.92 19.35 -8.21
N LYS A 174 10.93 18.84 -8.91
CA LYS A 174 11.95 19.67 -9.55
C LYS A 174 11.31 20.61 -10.58
N LEU A 175 10.48 20.08 -11.48
CA LEU A 175 9.77 20.89 -12.47
C LEU A 175 8.88 21.96 -11.84
N ILE A 176 8.19 21.64 -10.73
CA ILE A 176 7.38 22.61 -9.99
C ILE A 176 8.25 23.73 -9.41
N ARG A 177 9.42 23.39 -8.84
CA ARG A 177 10.38 24.40 -8.33
C ARG A 177 10.90 25.29 -9.45
N ASP A 178 11.30 24.70 -10.57
CA ASP A 178 11.81 25.43 -11.74
C ASP A 178 10.75 26.37 -12.31
N LEU A 179 9.51 25.90 -12.46
CA LEU A 179 8.37 26.71 -12.91
C LEU A 179 8.08 27.88 -11.96
N ARG A 180 8.14 27.65 -10.64
CA ARG A 180 7.97 28.72 -9.64
C ARG A 180 9.07 29.77 -9.74
N SER A 181 10.32 29.36 -9.95
CA SER A 181 11.45 30.28 -10.13
C SER A 181 11.25 31.15 -11.37
N ALA A 182 10.97 30.51 -12.52
CA ALA A 182 10.72 31.22 -13.77
C ALA A 182 9.53 32.19 -13.68
N LEU A 183 8.44 31.79 -13.01
CA LEU A 183 7.29 32.67 -12.78
C LEU A 183 7.65 33.89 -11.91
N SER A 184 8.49 33.70 -10.90
CA SER A 184 8.97 34.81 -10.05
C SER A 184 9.80 35.81 -10.84
N GLU A 185 10.70 35.33 -11.72
CA GLU A 185 11.51 36.20 -12.58
C GLU A 185 10.64 37.04 -13.52
N VAL A 186 9.64 36.42 -14.16
CA VAL A 186 8.66 37.13 -15.00
C VAL A 186 7.87 38.14 -14.19
N LYS A 187 7.46 37.83 -12.96
CA LYS A 187 6.72 38.75 -12.09
C LYS A 187 7.55 39.98 -11.72
N ILE A 188 8.86 39.82 -11.48
CA ILE A 188 9.78 40.93 -11.24
C ILE A 188 9.89 41.81 -12.49
N LEU A 189 10.09 41.21 -13.67
CA LEU A 189 10.19 41.93 -14.93
C LEU A 189 8.89 42.68 -15.30
N ARG A 190 7.73 42.06 -15.07
CA ARG A 190 6.41 42.71 -15.22
C ARG A 190 6.14 43.78 -14.16
N GLY A 191 6.86 43.78 -13.04
CA GLY A 191 6.77 44.82 -12.00
C GLY A 191 7.55 46.09 -12.35
N PHE A 192 8.43 46.06 -13.34
CA PHE A 192 9.12 47.26 -13.82
C PHE A 192 8.22 48.02 -14.79
N LEU A 193 7.47 48.99 -14.27
CA LEU A 193 6.73 49.94 -15.09
C LEU A 193 7.69 50.99 -15.67
N PRO A 194 7.95 51.00 -16.99
CA PRO A 194 8.84 51.99 -17.59
C PRO A 194 8.18 53.37 -17.53
N ILE A 195 8.74 54.27 -16.71
CA ILE A 195 8.25 55.65 -16.57
C ILE A 195 9.15 56.64 -17.32
N CYS A 196 8.55 57.70 -17.86
CA CYS A 196 9.31 58.82 -18.40
C CYS A 196 9.94 59.61 -17.24
N ALA A 197 11.26 59.79 -17.24
CA ALA A 197 11.95 60.51 -16.17
C ALA A 197 11.47 61.96 -16.01
N SER A 198 11.06 62.60 -17.11
CA SER A 198 10.61 64.00 -17.16
C SER A 198 9.15 64.19 -16.76
N CYS A 199 8.21 63.46 -17.38
CA CYS A 199 6.77 63.68 -17.19
C CYS A 199 6.03 62.58 -16.43
N LYS A 200 6.74 61.53 -15.96
CA LYS A 200 6.23 60.42 -15.15
C LYS A 200 5.11 59.57 -15.75
N LYS A 201 4.82 59.72 -17.05
CA LYS A 201 3.95 58.80 -17.82
C LYS A 201 4.52 57.38 -17.81
N ILE A 202 3.65 56.38 -17.83
CA ILE A 202 4.02 54.96 -17.94
C ILE A 202 3.90 54.52 -19.40
N ARG A 203 4.89 53.80 -19.92
CA ARG A 203 4.83 53.17 -21.25
C ARG A 203 4.19 51.79 -21.15
N ASP A 204 3.17 51.53 -21.96
CA ASP A 204 2.52 50.23 -22.04
C ASP A 204 3.25 49.23 -22.96
N ASP A 205 2.75 48.00 -23.01
CA ASP A 205 3.32 46.91 -23.82
C ASP A 205 3.26 47.17 -25.34
N LYS A 206 2.41 48.09 -25.78
CA LYS A 206 2.29 48.53 -27.18
C LYS A 206 3.21 49.73 -27.49
N GLY A 207 3.89 50.27 -26.48
CA GLY A 207 4.82 51.39 -26.59
C GLY A 207 4.18 52.77 -26.42
N TYR A 208 2.89 52.87 -26.09
CA TYR A 208 2.22 54.16 -25.88
C TYR A 208 2.45 54.69 -24.46
N TRP A 209 2.53 56.02 -24.34
CA TRP A 209 2.74 56.71 -23.07
C TRP A 209 1.41 57.18 -22.46
N ASN A 210 1.05 56.56 -21.34
CA ASN A 210 -0.20 56.80 -20.64
C ASN A 210 0.04 57.61 -19.34
N GLN A 211 -0.97 58.37 -18.90
CA GLN A 211 -0.94 58.95 -17.55
C GLN A 211 -0.99 57.83 -16.51
N ILE A 212 -0.35 58.06 -15.35
CA ILE A 212 -0.19 57.03 -14.33
C ILE A 212 -1.53 56.56 -13.78
N GLU A 213 -2.46 57.48 -13.53
CA GLU A 213 -3.80 57.20 -13.01
C GLU A 213 -4.61 56.37 -14.01
N THR A 214 -4.56 56.74 -15.30
CA THR A 214 -5.23 56.01 -16.38
C THR A 214 -4.63 54.61 -16.55
N TYR A 215 -3.30 54.49 -16.52
CA TYR A 215 -2.63 53.21 -16.68
C TYR A 215 -2.96 52.27 -15.53
N ILE A 216 -2.83 52.72 -14.27
CA ILE A 216 -3.07 51.87 -13.09
C ILE A 216 -4.55 51.48 -12.98
N SER A 217 -5.49 52.39 -13.23
CA SER A 217 -6.94 52.08 -13.21
C SER A 217 -7.33 51.02 -14.25
N ASN A 218 -6.65 51.01 -15.41
CA ASN A 218 -6.93 50.04 -16.48
C ASN A 218 -6.26 48.67 -16.27
N HIS A 219 -5.26 48.58 -15.39
CA HIS A 219 -4.43 47.38 -15.19
C HIS A 219 -4.47 46.85 -13.75
N SER A 220 -5.32 47.41 -12.89
CA SER A 220 -5.52 46.96 -11.51
C SER A 220 -6.91 47.35 -11.00
N GLU A 221 -7.29 46.86 -9.83
CA GLU A 221 -8.55 47.22 -9.15
C GLU A 221 -8.48 48.57 -8.41
N ALA A 222 -7.35 49.30 -8.50
CA ALA A 222 -7.15 50.55 -7.77
C ALA A 222 -8.05 51.69 -8.31
N GLN A 223 -8.61 52.48 -7.39
CA GLN A 223 -9.36 53.70 -7.68
C GLN A 223 -8.66 54.91 -7.07
N PHE A 224 -8.65 56.04 -7.79
CA PHE A 224 -7.96 57.25 -7.36
C PHE A 224 -8.93 58.33 -6.88
N SER A 225 -8.80 58.74 -5.63
CA SER A 225 -9.38 59.98 -5.12
C SER A 225 -8.38 61.13 -5.30
N HIS A 226 -8.84 62.28 -5.78
CA HIS A 226 -7.98 63.45 -5.94
C HIS A 226 -8.04 64.30 -4.66
N GLY A 227 -6.87 64.57 -4.08
CA GLY A 227 -6.69 65.43 -2.91
C GLY A 227 -5.38 66.20 -3.02
N LEU A 228 -5.27 67.32 -2.30
CA LEU A 228 -4.04 68.09 -2.24
C LEU A 228 -3.26 67.69 -0.99
N CYS A 229 -1.99 67.30 -1.14
CA CYS A 229 -1.12 67.15 0.02
C CYS A 229 -0.88 68.52 0.69
N PRO A 230 -0.49 68.56 1.97
CA PRO A 230 -0.28 69.83 2.69
C PRO A 230 0.69 70.79 2.01
N ASP A 231 1.71 70.28 1.31
CA ASP A 231 2.69 71.12 0.60
C ASP A 231 2.08 71.77 -0.63
N CYS A 232 1.36 70.99 -1.44
CA CYS A 232 0.66 71.50 -2.61
C CYS A 232 -0.47 72.47 -2.22
N ALA A 233 -1.20 72.17 -1.15
CA ALA A 233 -2.25 73.04 -0.63
C ALA A 233 -1.68 74.41 -0.22
N ARG A 234 -0.59 74.43 0.58
CA ARG A 234 0.09 75.68 0.98
C ARG A 234 0.62 76.48 -0.20
N LYS A 235 1.10 75.80 -1.25
CA LYS A 235 1.63 76.48 -2.44
C LYS A 235 0.54 77.10 -3.32
N LEU A 236 -0.58 76.41 -3.49
CA LEU A 236 -1.69 76.86 -4.34
C LEU A 236 -2.63 77.83 -3.62
N TYR A 237 -2.75 77.68 -2.30
CA TYR A 237 -3.65 78.46 -1.46
C TYR A 237 -2.91 78.99 -0.22
N PRO A 238 -1.89 79.86 -0.40
CA PRO A 238 -1.08 80.36 0.71
C PRO A 238 -1.89 81.22 1.70
N ASP A 239 -2.98 81.84 1.24
CA ASP A 239 -3.81 82.75 2.05
C ASP A 239 -4.94 82.04 2.83
N LEU A 240 -5.23 80.79 2.47
CA LEU A 240 -6.12 79.94 3.25
C LEU A 240 -5.26 79.30 4.34
N ASN A 241 -5.41 79.79 5.58
CA ASN A 241 -4.74 79.23 6.75
C ASN A 241 -5.38 77.86 7.07
N ILE A 242 -5.04 76.84 6.27
CA ILE A 242 -5.48 75.45 6.44
C ILE A 242 -4.68 74.88 7.62
N GLU A 243 -5.05 75.28 8.83
CA GLU A 243 -4.64 74.59 10.05
C GLU A 243 -5.34 73.22 10.08
N ARG A 244 -4.55 72.20 10.40
CA ARG A 244 -4.93 70.79 10.34
C ARG A 244 -5.91 70.44 11.47
N ASP A 245 -7.03 69.82 11.13
CA ASP A 245 -7.64 68.78 11.97
C ASP A 245 -7.04 67.41 11.59
#